data_AF-A0A7W8QFB6-F1
#
_entry.id   AF-A0A7W8QFB6-F1
#
_cell.length_a   1.000
_cell.length_b   1.000
_cell.length_c   1.000
_cell.angle_alpha   90.00
_cell.angle_beta   90.00
_cell.angle_gamma   90.00
#
_symmetry.space_group_name_H-M   'P 1'
#
loop_
_entity.id
_entity.type
_entity.pdbx_description
1 polymer ?
#
loop_
_entity_poly.entity_id
_entity_poly.type
_entity_poly.pdbx_seq_one_letter_code
_entity_poly.pdbx_strand_id
1 'polypeptide(L)'
;MGSTSLGVDPGLHYSWWRLIEISKSIQQIWDGEGLSYNPVDILTDALVVNALTKVPKSYLQPCNPVPYNNSLLAELLGCQIVPLEIFKKTAQAEISSMRLAKLLEDDCSEMVHRANCPAVFPEGYPTAWRDNRALLDFYLQNQSFRDIKKKRQHDGKFSDAARDHTF
;
A
#
# COMPACT_ATOMS: atom_id res chain seq x y z
N MET A 1 6.99 -6.98 -2.01
CA MET A 1 6.04 -7.13 -0.87
C MET A 1 6.48 -8.32 -0.01
N GLY A 2 7.03 -8.08 1.18
CA GLY A 2 7.58 -9.12 2.07
C GLY A 2 6.53 -9.78 2.97
N SER A 3 6.87 -10.98 3.45
CA SER A 3 6.02 -11.95 4.19
C SER A 3 5.18 -11.34 5.34
N THR A 4 3.90 -11.71 5.38
CA THR A 4 2.88 -11.32 6.37
C THR A 4 2.82 -12.24 7.60
N SER A 5 3.66 -13.28 7.70
CA SER A 5 3.54 -14.30 8.75
C SER A 5 4.39 -14.06 10.00
N LEU A 6 5.44 -13.22 9.96
CA LEU A 6 6.33 -12.97 11.11
C LEU A 6 6.75 -11.50 11.27
N GLY A 7 6.30 -10.59 10.41
CA GLY A 7 6.63 -9.17 10.49
C GLY A 7 5.65 -8.42 11.38
N VAL A 8 5.88 -8.36 12.69
CA VAL A 8 5.27 -7.33 13.53
C VAL A 8 5.94 -6.00 13.14
N ASP A 9 5.45 -5.38 12.06
CA ASP A 9 5.81 -4.00 11.71
C ASP A 9 5.12 -3.07 12.73
N PRO A 10 5.84 -2.19 13.43
CA PRO A 10 5.26 -1.14 14.28
C PRO A 10 4.40 -0.10 13.51
N GLY A 11 4.07 -0.35 12.23
CA GLY A 11 3.15 0.46 11.42
C GLY A 11 3.82 1.66 10.75
N LEU A 12 5.15 1.63 10.64
CA LEU A 12 5.97 2.74 10.16
C LEU A 12 6.68 2.43 8.83
N HIS A 13 6.78 1.17 8.41
CA HIS A 13 7.58 0.79 7.24
C HIS A 13 6.75 0.35 6.02
N TYR A 14 5.54 -0.17 6.22
CA TYR A 14 4.62 -0.53 5.12
C TYR A 14 3.41 0.42 5.03
N SER A 15 3.62 1.61 4.49
CA SER A 15 2.59 2.64 4.26
C SER A 15 1.39 2.12 3.48
N TRP A 16 1.60 1.18 2.54
CA TRP A 16 0.54 0.63 1.71
C TRP A 16 -0.46 -0.23 2.49
N TRP A 17 -0.02 -1.22 3.27
CA TRP A 17 -0.94 -2.05 4.06
C TRP A 17 -1.72 -1.25 5.09
N ARG A 18 -1.08 -0.26 5.70
CA ARG A 18 -1.71 0.66 6.63
C ARG A 18 -2.80 1.50 5.93
N LEU A 19 -2.55 1.95 4.70
CA LEU A 19 -3.58 2.59 3.89
C LEU A 19 -4.76 1.64 3.65
N ILE A 20 -4.52 0.39 3.25
CA ILE A 20 -5.60 -0.58 3.02
C ILE A 20 -6.41 -0.82 4.31
N GLU A 21 -5.77 -0.97 5.47
CA GLU A 21 -6.46 -1.11 6.77
C GLU A 21 -7.34 0.11 7.09
N ILE A 22 -6.83 1.34 6.87
CA ILE A 22 -7.61 2.58 7.07
C ILE A 22 -8.79 2.58 6.11
N SER A 23 -8.55 2.38 4.82
CA SER A 23 -9.56 2.38 3.78
C SER A 23 -10.67 1.37 4.04
N LYS A 24 -10.30 0.16 4.44
CA LYS A 24 -11.27 -0.88 4.85
C LYS A 24 -12.04 -0.48 6.10
N SER A 25 -11.41 0.14 7.08
CA SER A 25 -12.10 0.56 8.31
C SER A 25 -13.13 1.63 8.01
N ILE A 26 -12.76 2.70 7.29
CA ILE A 26 -13.68 3.80 6.97
C ILE A 26 -14.54 3.57 5.72
N GLN A 27 -14.39 2.42 5.05
CA GLN A 27 -15.10 2.03 3.82
C GLN A 27 -14.93 3.02 2.66
N GLN A 28 -13.76 3.67 2.60
CA GLN A 28 -13.43 4.69 1.60
C GLN A 28 -12.01 4.50 1.06
N ILE A 29 -11.77 4.92 -0.17
CA ILE A 29 -10.42 5.10 -0.71
C ILE A 29 -10.39 6.38 -1.53
N TRP A 30 -9.28 7.13 -1.49
CA TRP A 30 -9.21 8.36 -2.27
C TRP A 30 -8.97 8.07 -3.75
N ASP A 31 -9.53 8.92 -4.60
CA ASP A 31 -9.31 8.90 -6.04
C ASP A 31 -7.91 9.41 -6.42
N GLY A 32 -7.22 8.66 -7.27
CA GLY A 32 -5.85 8.97 -7.71
C GLY A 32 -5.04 7.74 -8.12
N GLU A 33 -3.77 7.99 -8.39
CA GLU A 33 -2.82 6.93 -8.75
C GLU A 33 -2.62 5.93 -7.59
N GLY A 34 -2.50 4.66 -7.94
CA GLY A 34 -2.01 3.63 -7.04
C GLY A 34 -0.50 3.70 -6.86
N LEU A 35 -0.01 3.17 -5.75
CA LEU A 35 1.44 3.08 -5.52
C LEU A 35 2.04 1.94 -6.35
N SER A 36 3.14 2.24 -7.04
CA SER A 36 3.94 1.22 -7.70
C SER A 36 4.44 0.18 -6.70
N TYR A 37 4.49 -1.08 -7.12
CA TYR A 37 4.89 -2.19 -6.28
C TYR A 37 5.90 -3.10 -6.98
N ASN A 38 6.76 -3.74 -6.18
CA ASN A 38 7.75 -4.70 -6.64
C ASN A 38 7.46 -6.04 -5.94
N PRO A 39 6.92 -7.04 -6.66
CA PRO A 39 6.86 -8.40 -6.14
C PRO A 39 8.29 -8.89 -5.85
N VAL A 40 8.50 -9.57 -4.71
CA VAL A 40 9.87 -9.91 -4.25
C VAL A 40 10.51 -10.94 -5.17
N ASP A 41 9.73 -11.94 -5.57
CA ASP A 41 10.08 -12.94 -6.57
C ASP A 41 10.51 -12.32 -7.90
N ILE A 42 9.74 -11.34 -8.41
CA ILE A 42 10.09 -10.62 -9.64
C ILE A 42 11.34 -9.77 -9.47
N LEU A 43 11.49 -9.08 -8.34
CA LEU A 43 12.70 -8.30 -8.04
C LEU A 43 13.93 -9.20 -7.99
N THR A 44 13.85 -10.33 -7.30
CA THR A 44 14.96 -11.30 -7.18
C THR A 44 15.31 -11.89 -8.53
N ASP A 45 14.32 -12.36 -9.30
CA ASP A 45 14.56 -12.94 -10.61
C ASP A 45 15.16 -11.92 -11.59
N ALA A 46 14.63 -10.69 -11.63
CA ALA A 46 15.19 -9.61 -12.44
C ALA A 46 16.66 -9.29 -12.09
N LEU A 47 17.02 -9.33 -10.80
CA LEU A 47 18.40 -9.14 -10.36
C LEU A 47 19.31 -10.28 -10.82
N VAL A 48 18.86 -11.53 -10.69
CA VAL A 48 19.61 -12.72 -11.14
C VAL A 48 19.81 -12.67 -12.66
N VAL A 49 18.74 -12.43 -13.43
CA VAL A 49 18.82 -12.31 -14.89
C VAL A 49 19.79 -11.20 -15.28
N ASN A 50 19.69 -10.01 -14.66
CA ASN A 50 20.61 -8.91 -14.93
C ASN A 50 22.08 -9.28 -14.70
N ALA A 51 22.37 -9.92 -13.57
CA ALA A 51 23.73 -10.30 -13.18
C ALA A 51 24.37 -11.31 -14.14
N LEU A 52 23.55 -12.11 -14.82
CA LEU A 52 24.00 -13.11 -15.79
C LEU A 52 24.08 -12.58 -17.23
N THR A 53 23.63 -11.34 -17.50
CA THR A 53 23.74 -10.75 -18.83
C THR A 53 25.18 -10.33 -19.18
N LYS A 54 25.48 -10.23 -20.48
CA LYS A 54 26.80 -9.78 -20.96
C LYS A 54 27.12 -8.34 -20.54
N VAL A 55 26.10 -7.50 -20.41
CA VAL A 55 26.22 -6.10 -20.00
C VAL A 55 25.13 -5.81 -18.95
N PRO A 56 25.38 -6.13 -17.67
CA PRO A 56 24.43 -5.86 -16.61
C PRO A 56 24.11 -4.38 -16.52
N LYS A 57 22.82 -4.05 -16.34
CA LYS A 57 22.40 -2.68 -16.05
C LYS A 57 22.85 -2.30 -14.64
N SER A 58 23.39 -1.10 -14.50
CA SER A 58 23.74 -0.50 -13.20
C SER A 58 22.50 -0.02 -12.42
N TYR A 59 21.35 0.10 -13.10
CA TYR A 59 20.09 0.53 -12.53
C TYR A 59 18.95 -0.38 -13.02
N LEU A 60 18.16 -0.89 -12.08
CA LEU A 60 16.94 -1.65 -12.32
C LEU A 60 15.81 -1.09 -11.45
N GLN A 61 14.59 -1.15 -11.96
CA GLN A 61 13.36 -0.78 -11.28
C GLN A 61 12.27 -1.79 -11.67
N PRO A 62 12.33 -3.04 -11.18
CA PRO A 62 11.39 -4.09 -11.58
C PRO A 62 10.05 -3.95 -10.84
N CYS A 63 9.37 -2.82 -11.06
CA CYS A 63 8.02 -2.53 -10.56
C CYS A 63 6.94 -2.99 -11.55
N ASN A 64 5.66 -2.91 -11.16
CA ASN A 64 4.54 -3.13 -12.04
C ASN A 64 4.67 -2.30 -13.35
N PRO A 65 4.70 -2.93 -14.54
CA PRO A 65 4.94 -2.23 -15.80
C PRO A 65 3.78 -1.31 -16.21
N VAL A 66 2.57 -1.67 -15.78
CA VAL A 66 1.35 -0.92 -16.08
C VAL A 66 0.92 -0.23 -14.79
N PRO A 67 0.84 1.11 -14.76
CA PRO A 67 0.26 1.84 -13.63
C PRO A 67 -1.20 1.44 -13.41
N TYR A 68 -1.71 1.64 -12.19
CA TYR A 68 -3.12 1.45 -11.87
C TYR A 68 -3.64 2.63 -11.05
N ASN A 69 -4.96 2.77 -11.01
CA ASN A 69 -5.64 3.78 -10.18
C ASN A 69 -6.25 3.13 -8.94
N ASN A 70 -6.40 3.91 -7.87
CA ASN A 70 -7.06 3.47 -6.64
C ASN A 70 -8.51 3.02 -6.83
N SER A 71 -9.15 3.33 -7.97
CA SER A 71 -10.44 2.75 -8.35
C SER A 71 -10.44 1.22 -8.42
N LEU A 72 -9.32 0.60 -8.85
CA LEU A 72 -9.16 -0.85 -8.82
C LEU A 72 -9.18 -1.39 -7.39
N LEU A 73 -8.48 -0.71 -6.47
CA LEU A 73 -8.51 -1.06 -5.05
C LEU A 73 -9.88 -0.83 -4.44
N ALA A 74 -10.57 0.26 -4.80
CA ALA A 74 -11.93 0.53 -4.36
C ALA A 74 -12.86 -0.64 -4.68
N GLU A 75 -12.81 -1.12 -5.92
CA GLU A 75 -13.60 -2.25 -6.39
C GLU A 75 -13.26 -3.54 -5.64
N LEU A 76 -11.98 -3.92 -5.58
CA LEU A 76 -11.54 -5.17 -4.93
C LEU A 76 -11.82 -5.17 -3.41
N LEU A 77 -11.76 -3.99 -2.78
CA LEU A 77 -12.05 -3.82 -1.36
C LEU A 77 -13.56 -3.62 -1.09
N GLY A 78 -14.39 -3.37 -2.10
CA GLY A 78 -15.78 -2.94 -1.89
C GLY A 78 -15.89 -1.59 -1.17
N CYS A 79 -14.91 -0.71 -1.32
CA CYS A 79 -14.89 0.63 -0.73
C CYS A 79 -15.47 1.67 -1.70
N GLN A 80 -15.99 2.76 -1.16
CA GLN A 80 -16.37 3.92 -1.96
C GLN A 80 -15.13 4.72 -2.38
N ILE A 81 -15.04 5.09 -3.65
CA ILE A 81 -14.04 6.06 -4.12
C ILE A 81 -14.50 7.50 -3.79
N VAL A 82 -13.63 8.29 -3.18
CA VAL A 82 -13.92 9.67 -2.75
C VAL A 82 -12.76 10.62 -3.07
N PRO A 83 -12.95 11.94 -3.13
CA PRO A 83 -11.85 12.90 -3.18
C PRO A 83 -10.92 12.79 -1.95
N LEU A 84 -9.64 13.09 -2.13
CA LEU A 84 -8.63 13.03 -1.06
C LEU A 84 -9.02 13.81 0.20
N GLU A 85 -9.57 15.01 0.03
CA GLU A 85 -9.99 15.85 1.17
C GLU A 85 -11.10 15.20 2.00
N ILE A 86 -12.01 14.46 1.35
CA ILE A 86 -13.06 13.71 2.04
C ILE A 86 -12.45 12.54 2.78
N PHE A 87 -11.56 11.79 2.13
CA PHE A 87 -10.85 10.68 2.75
C PHE A 87 -10.07 11.13 4.00
N LYS A 88 -9.28 12.22 3.88
CA LYS A 88 -8.51 12.81 4.99
C LYS A 88 -9.42 13.19 6.16
N LYS A 89 -10.52 13.89 5.88
CA LYS A 89 -11.47 14.31 6.91
C LYS A 89 -12.08 13.12 7.64
N THR A 90 -12.54 12.10 6.93
CA THR A 90 -13.10 10.88 7.52
C THR A 90 -12.05 10.13 8.34
N ALA A 91 -10.85 9.95 7.78
CA ALA A 91 -9.75 9.27 8.46
C ALA A 91 -9.37 9.98 9.77
N GLN A 92 -9.21 11.31 9.77
CA GLN A 92 -8.89 12.09 10.97
C GLN A 92 -9.98 12.00 12.05
N ALA A 93 -11.25 11.95 11.65
CA ALA A 93 -12.36 11.76 12.56
C ALA A 93 -12.34 10.36 13.21
N GLU A 94 -12.15 9.31 12.42
CA GLU A 94 -12.38 7.93 12.85
C GLU A 94 -11.14 7.15 13.28
N ILE A 95 -9.93 7.55 12.87
CA ILE A 95 -8.68 6.82 13.09
C ILE A 95 -7.73 7.62 14.01
N SER A 96 -7.00 6.94 14.91
CA SER A 96 -6.08 7.61 15.83
C SER A 96 -4.99 8.38 15.10
N SER A 97 -4.58 9.52 15.68
CA SER A 97 -3.56 10.41 15.09
C SER A 97 -2.23 9.66 14.83
N MET A 98 -1.84 8.78 15.75
CA MET A 98 -0.69 7.89 15.64
C MET A 98 -0.74 7.01 14.39
N ARG A 99 -1.92 6.49 14.03
CA ARG A 99 -2.15 5.68 12.83
C ARG A 99 -2.34 6.51 11.56
N LEU A 100 -2.35 7.84 11.63
CA LEU A 100 -2.39 8.73 10.46
C LEU A 100 -1.08 9.47 10.22
N ALA A 101 -0.23 9.59 11.26
CA ALA A 101 1.06 10.26 11.19
C ALA A 101 1.89 9.81 9.96
N LYS A 102 2.35 10.79 9.18
CA LYS A 102 3.15 10.64 7.94
C LYS A 102 2.47 9.98 6.75
N LEU A 103 1.22 9.49 6.88
CA LEU A 103 0.52 8.84 5.77
C LEU A 103 -0.30 9.84 4.96
N LEU A 104 -0.90 10.83 5.62
CA LEU A 104 -1.83 11.79 5.01
C LEU A 104 -1.31 13.23 5.16
N GLU A 105 -0.03 13.43 4.85
CA GLU A 105 0.54 14.77 4.71
C GLU A 105 -0.09 15.50 3.50
N ASP A 106 0.06 16.82 3.46
CA ASP A 106 -0.63 17.65 2.46
C ASP A 106 -0.21 17.33 1.02
N ASP A 107 1.00 16.80 0.83
CA ASP A 107 1.60 16.45 -0.45
C ASP A 107 1.52 14.96 -0.80
N CYS A 108 0.74 14.14 -0.08
CA CYS A 108 0.74 12.68 -0.29
C CYS A 108 0.42 12.24 -1.74
N SER A 109 -0.50 12.91 -2.45
CA SER A 109 -0.75 12.59 -3.87
C SER A 109 0.45 12.90 -4.77
N GLU A 110 1.14 14.01 -4.52
CA GLU A 110 2.36 14.39 -5.24
C GLU A 110 3.51 13.43 -4.93
N MET A 111 3.61 12.97 -3.68
CA MET A 111 4.58 11.93 -3.29
C MET A 111 4.33 10.61 -4.03
N VAL A 112 3.07 10.18 -4.17
CA VAL A 112 2.73 8.97 -4.93
C VAL A 112 3.13 9.12 -6.39
N HIS A 113 2.80 10.26 -7.00
CA HIS A 113 3.16 10.55 -8.39
C HIS A 113 4.68 10.51 -8.61
N ARG A 114 5.46 11.12 -7.71
CA ARG A 114 6.93 11.11 -7.78
C ARG A 114 7.55 9.74 -7.51
N ALA A 115 6.93 8.93 -6.65
CA ALA A 115 7.40 7.59 -6.34
C ALA A 115 7.08 6.59 -7.47
N ASN A 116 6.08 6.89 -8.30
CA ASN A 116 5.72 6.11 -9.47
C ASN A 116 6.73 6.33 -10.61
N CYS A 117 7.81 5.55 -10.57
CA CYS A 117 8.84 5.54 -11.61
C CYS A 117 8.53 4.52 -12.71
N PRO A 118 8.89 4.78 -13.98
CA PRO A 118 8.80 3.79 -15.05
C PRO A 118 9.60 2.53 -14.72
N ALA A 119 9.04 1.38 -15.08
CA ALA A 119 9.68 0.10 -14.82
C ALA A 119 10.92 -0.10 -15.71
N VAL A 120 12.00 -0.58 -15.10
CA VAL A 120 13.28 -0.87 -15.78
C VAL A 120 13.67 -2.32 -15.48
N PHE A 121 13.57 -3.16 -16.51
CA PHE A 121 13.93 -4.58 -16.46
C PHE A 121 15.22 -4.86 -17.24
N PRO A 122 15.85 -6.03 -17.01
CA PRO A 122 16.86 -6.56 -17.92
C PRO A 122 16.32 -6.70 -19.34
N GLU A 123 17.21 -6.64 -20.32
CA GLU A 123 16.82 -6.85 -21.72
C GLU A 123 16.21 -8.24 -21.91
N GLY A 124 15.08 -8.31 -22.63
CA GLY A 124 14.37 -9.57 -22.89
C GLY A 124 13.66 -10.19 -21.70
N TYR A 125 13.63 -9.53 -20.53
CA TYR A 125 12.97 -10.07 -19.34
C TYR A 125 11.46 -10.26 -19.58
N PRO A 126 10.90 -11.45 -19.27
CA PRO A 126 9.48 -11.72 -19.47
C PRO A 126 8.66 -10.90 -18.49
N THR A 127 7.83 -10.04 -19.04
CA THR A 127 7.04 -9.09 -18.28
C THR A 127 5.57 -9.55 -18.20
N ALA A 128 5.25 -10.79 -18.62
CA ALA A 128 3.90 -11.32 -18.76
C ALA A 128 3.10 -11.54 -17.45
N TRP A 129 3.69 -11.33 -16.28
CA TRP A 129 3.00 -11.32 -14.97
C TRP A 129 2.08 -10.08 -14.76
N ARG A 130 1.92 -9.27 -15.81
CA ARG A 130 1.31 -7.93 -15.97
C ARG A 130 -0.06 -7.62 -15.37
N ASP A 131 -0.77 -8.54 -14.72
CA ASP A 131 -2.13 -8.26 -14.27
C ASP A 131 -2.18 -7.71 -12.83
N ASN A 132 -2.27 -6.37 -12.73
CA ASN A 132 -2.48 -5.69 -11.45
C ASN A 132 -3.71 -6.23 -10.72
N ARG A 133 -4.80 -6.57 -11.44
CA ARG A 133 -6.02 -7.06 -10.81
C ARG A 133 -5.80 -8.42 -10.16
N ALA A 134 -5.35 -9.42 -10.91
CA ALA A 134 -5.12 -10.75 -10.36
C ALA A 134 -4.16 -10.74 -9.17
N LEU A 135 -3.09 -9.94 -9.24
CA LEU A 135 -2.13 -9.87 -8.16
C LEU A 135 -2.69 -9.18 -6.91
N LEU A 136 -3.32 -8.01 -7.07
CA LEU A 136 -3.94 -7.29 -5.95
C LEU A 136 -5.06 -8.13 -5.32
N ASP A 137 -5.90 -8.76 -6.13
CA ASP A 137 -6.95 -9.66 -5.66
C ASP A 137 -6.38 -10.83 -4.86
N PHE A 138 -5.33 -11.49 -5.38
CA PHE A 138 -4.63 -12.55 -4.65
C PHE A 138 -4.12 -12.08 -3.27
N TYR A 139 -3.47 -10.92 -3.19
CA TYR A 139 -2.98 -10.42 -1.91
C TYR A 139 -4.11 -10.01 -0.95
N LEU A 140 -5.14 -9.36 -1.46
CA LEU A 140 -6.26 -8.86 -0.65
C LEU A 140 -7.13 -10.00 -0.11
N GLN A 141 -7.33 -11.08 -0.88
CA GLN A 141 -8.07 -12.26 -0.44
C GLN A 141 -7.35 -13.09 0.63
N ASN A 142 -6.02 -13.06 0.64
CA ASN A 142 -5.19 -13.79 1.60
C ASN A 142 -4.89 -13.00 2.89
N GLN A 143 -5.52 -11.84 3.08
CA GLN A 143 -5.27 -10.97 4.23
C GLN A 143 -6.55 -10.75 5.06
N SER A 144 -6.42 -10.88 6.37
CA SER A 144 -7.47 -10.47 7.32
C SER A 144 -7.28 -9.01 7.72
N PHE A 145 -8.27 -8.16 7.41
CA PHE A 145 -8.24 -6.74 7.78
C PHE A 145 -8.89 -6.52 9.15
N ARG A 146 -8.22 -5.76 10.00
CA ARG A 146 -8.75 -5.34 11.30
C ARG A 146 -9.52 -4.03 11.12
N ASP A 147 -10.64 -3.89 11.82
CA ASP A 147 -11.25 -2.58 12.02
C ASP A 147 -10.41 -1.80 13.05
N ILE A 148 -9.85 -0.67 12.60
CA ILE A 148 -8.93 0.16 13.37
C ILE A 148 -9.54 1.51 13.77
N LYS A 149 -10.86 1.67 13.68
CA LYS A 149 -11.56 2.85 14.20
C LYS A 149 -11.27 3.06 15.69
N LYS A 150 -11.24 4.33 16.10
CA LYS A 150 -11.19 4.71 17.52
C LYS A 150 -12.36 4.05 18.24
N LYS A 151 -12.08 3.34 19.33
CA LYS A 151 -13.13 2.81 20.20
C LYS A 151 -13.86 3.98 20.84
N ARG A 152 -15.18 4.06 20.69
CA ARG A 152 -16.00 5.00 21.46
C ARG A 152 -15.97 4.55 22.92
N GLN A 153 -15.44 5.37 23.83
CA GLN A 153 -15.76 5.18 25.24
C GLN A 153 -17.21 5.59 25.48
N HIS A 154 -17.85 4.93 26.44
CA HIS A 154 -19.26 5.08 26.79
C HIS A 154 -19.66 6.50 27.24
N ASP A 155 -18.70 7.44 27.31
CA ASP A 155 -18.87 8.82 27.80
C ASP A 155 -18.47 9.92 26.79
N GLY A 156 -18.42 9.61 25.48
CA GLY A 156 -18.23 10.62 24.43
C GLY A 156 -16.81 11.22 24.33
N LYS A 157 -15.82 10.63 25.00
CA LYS A 157 -14.40 10.99 24.84
C LYS A 157 -13.64 9.92 24.06
N PHE A 158 -12.84 10.35 23.07
CA PHE A 158 -11.91 9.49 22.35
C PHE A 158 -10.59 9.41 23.12
N SER A 159 -10.06 8.21 23.35
CA SER A 159 -8.68 8.04 23.83
C SER A 159 -7.83 7.39 22.76
N ASP A 160 -6.61 7.90 22.58
CA ASP A 160 -5.56 7.22 21.83
C ASP A 160 -5.09 6.05 22.69
N ALA A 161 -5.39 4.82 22.27
CA ALA A 161 -4.96 3.63 22.98
C ALA A 161 -3.42 3.54 22.95
N ALA A 162 -2.78 3.97 24.03
CA ALA A 162 -1.37 3.72 24.30
C ALA A 162 -1.21 2.31 24.87
N ARG A 163 -0.58 1.45 24.07
CA ARG A 163 0.29 0.29 24.39
C ARG A 163 -0.20 -0.76 25.41
N ASP A 164 -0.21 -2.01 24.96
CA ASP A 164 0.39 -3.10 25.73
C ASP A 164 1.69 -3.53 25.04
N HIS A 165 2.81 -3.11 25.62
CA HIS A 165 4.07 -3.84 25.47
C HIS A 165 4.06 -4.93 26.54
N THR A 166 4.06 -6.19 26.12
CA THR A 166 4.50 -7.29 26.97
C THR A 166 5.14 -8.36 26.07
N PHE A 167 6.47 -8.38 26.17
CA PHE A 167 7.48 -9.40 25.79
C PHE A 167 7.39 -10.07 24.42
#